data_AF-A0A843GJ06-F1
#
_entry.id   AF-A0A843GJ06-F1
#
_cell.length_a   1.000
_cell.length_b   1.000
_cell.length_c   1.000
_cell.angle_alpha   90.00
_cell.angle_beta   90.00
_cell.angle_gamma   90.00
#
_symmetry.space_group_name_H-M   'P 1'
#
loop_
_entity.id
_entity.type
_entity.pdbx_description
1 polymer ?
#
loop_
_entity_poly.entity_id
_entity_poly.type
_entity_poly.pdbx_seq_one_letter_code
_entity_poly.pdbx_strand_id
1 'polypeptide(L)'
;MINEIIEVESYLAGDNIRKKECTFRMCYLMAKYFRTKGLDPLEIRKAIFKWGRDNDVFILHNVNDIIRMAISDGVELCKKDIYVNEKDIKEINDRFSTKNSKLCALAVLLFAKAHADGDGIFTFSQNDFSKWIRLQQSHTSTCLEELEVFDYIDKIYSSGDQTFVWNGRIVGKRIRYRLLVDYENVGNYKIENNDVRELFQKIFEHE
;
A
#
# COMPACT_ATOMS: atom_id res chain seq x y z
N MET A 1 1.26 -0.23 -2.57
CA MET A 1 0.04 -0.52 -3.34
C MET A 1 -0.18 -2.04 -3.32
N ILE A 2 -1.18 -2.57 -4.04
CA ILE A 2 -1.51 -4.01 -4.02
C ILE A 2 -0.49 -4.79 -4.84
N ASN A 3 -0.43 -4.51 -6.15
CA ASN A 3 0.57 -5.07 -7.04
C ASN A 3 1.81 -4.16 -7.02
N GLU A 4 2.84 -4.63 -6.35
CA GLU A 4 4.09 -3.89 -6.13
C GLU A 4 5.00 -3.90 -7.37
N ILE A 5 4.81 -4.85 -8.30
CA ILE A 5 5.53 -4.83 -9.59
C ILE A 5 5.05 -3.66 -10.44
N ILE A 6 3.73 -3.50 -10.60
CA ILE A 6 3.13 -2.37 -11.32
C ILE A 6 3.54 -1.04 -10.67
N GLU A 7 3.60 -1.00 -9.33
CA GLU A 7 4.06 0.16 -8.57
C GLU A 7 5.51 0.54 -8.94
N VAL A 8 6.42 -0.43 -9.00
CA VAL A 8 7.82 -0.20 -9.40
C VAL A 8 7.92 0.23 -10.86
N GLU A 9 7.21 -0.43 -11.77
CA GLU A 9 7.25 -0.11 -13.20
C GLU A 9 6.76 1.31 -13.46
N SER A 10 5.72 1.75 -12.76
CA SER A 10 5.25 3.14 -12.78
C SER A 10 6.35 4.12 -12.35
N TYR A 11 7.08 3.82 -11.26
CA TYR A 11 8.20 4.68 -10.82
C TYR A 11 9.31 4.75 -11.87
N LEU A 12 9.66 3.62 -12.47
CA LEU A 12 10.72 3.54 -13.48
C LEU A 12 10.34 4.30 -14.76
N ALA A 13 9.05 4.36 -15.09
CA ALA A 13 8.51 5.14 -16.21
C ALA A 13 8.47 6.66 -15.95
N GLY A 14 8.72 7.11 -14.71
CA GLY A 14 8.62 8.52 -14.33
C GLY A 14 7.28 8.92 -13.72
N ASP A 15 6.35 7.97 -13.60
CA ASP A 15 5.01 8.20 -13.07
C ASP A 15 4.94 7.95 -11.56
N ASN A 16 3.93 8.54 -10.90
CA ASN A 16 3.67 8.36 -9.48
C ASN A 16 4.85 8.68 -8.54
N ILE A 17 5.82 9.49 -9.01
CA ILE A 17 7.02 9.87 -8.26
C ILE A 17 6.70 10.98 -7.25
N ARG A 18 6.94 10.71 -5.97
CA ARG A 18 6.74 11.66 -4.86
C ARG A 18 8.06 12.05 -4.25
N LYS A 19 8.65 13.11 -4.81
CA LYS A 19 10.02 13.58 -4.60
C LYS A 19 10.46 13.77 -3.14
N LYS A 20 9.54 13.96 -2.17
CA LYS A 20 9.88 14.30 -0.77
C LYS A 20 9.43 13.30 0.30
N GLU A 21 8.44 12.44 0.02
CA GLU A 21 7.70 11.75 1.10
C GLU A 21 7.71 10.22 1.00
N CYS A 22 8.06 9.66 -0.16
CA CYS A 22 7.96 8.21 -0.40
C CYS A 22 9.27 7.59 -0.91
N THR A 23 10.38 8.33 -0.84
CA THR A 23 11.65 7.92 -1.45
C THR A 23 12.20 6.62 -0.86
N PHE A 24 11.98 6.37 0.43
CA PHE A 24 12.33 5.09 1.06
C PHE A 24 11.60 3.90 0.42
N ARG A 25 10.25 3.95 0.35
CA ARG A 25 9.45 2.86 -0.24
C ARG A 25 9.82 2.63 -1.70
N MET A 26 9.97 3.71 -2.48
CA MET A 26 10.38 3.61 -3.89
C MET A 26 11.72 2.90 -4.03
N CYS A 27 12.75 3.36 -3.29
CA CYS A 27 14.07 2.74 -3.30
C CYS A 27 14.03 1.28 -2.84
N TYR A 28 13.25 0.96 -1.82
CA TYR A 28 13.08 -0.39 -1.31
C TYR A 28 12.45 -1.33 -2.34
N LEU A 29 11.32 -0.94 -2.95
CA LEU A 29 10.65 -1.77 -3.95
C LEU A 29 11.52 -1.92 -5.21
N MET A 30 12.17 -0.84 -5.67
CA MET A 30 13.13 -0.90 -6.78
C MET A 30 14.30 -1.84 -6.47
N ALA A 31 14.85 -1.82 -5.25
CA ALA A 31 15.92 -2.71 -4.86
C ALA A 31 15.49 -4.18 -4.95
N LYS A 32 14.28 -4.52 -4.49
CA LYS A 32 13.72 -5.87 -4.63
C LYS A 32 13.52 -6.24 -6.10
N TYR A 33 12.94 -5.34 -6.90
CA TYR A 33 12.71 -5.56 -8.32
C TYR A 33 14.01 -5.80 -9.09
N PHE A 34 15.03 -4.97 -8.90
CA PHE A 34 16.31 -5.17 -9.55
C PHE A 34 17.02 -6.43 -9.08
N ARG A 35 16.84 -6.82 -7.81
CA ARG A 35 17.35 -8.08 -7.29
C ARG A 35 16.72 -9.28 -8.00
N THR A 36 15.42 -9.27 -8.28
CA THR A 36 14.77 -10.36 -9.05
C THR A 36 15.22 -10.40 -10.50
N LYS A 37 15.72 -9.28 -11.04
CA LYS A 37 16.37 -9.21 -12.37
C LYS A 37 17.84 -9.65 -12.37
N GLY A 38 18.38 -10.07 -11.23
CA GLY A 38 19.74 -10.62 -11.12
C GLY A 38 20.85 -9.60 -10.84
N LEU A 39 20.50 -8.32 -10.61
CA LEU A 39 21.50 -7.29 -10.34
C LEU A 39 22.19 -7.51 -8.98
N ASP A 40 23.46 -7.16 -8.93
CA ASP A 40 24.23 -7.14 -7.68
C ASP A 40 23.94 -5.86 -6.86
N PRO A 41 24.28 -5.82 -5.56
CA PRO A 41 24.00 -4.64 -4.72
C PRO A 41 24.59 -3.32 -5.23
N LEU A 42 25.74 -3.35 -5.90
CA LEU A 42 26.39 -2.16 -6.45
C LEU A 42 25.66 -1.67 -7.71
N GLU A 43 25.23 -2.58 -8.57
CA GLU A 43 24.41 -2.28 -9.75
C GLU A 43 23.04 -1.72 -9.35
N ILE A 44 22.38 -2.33 -8.36
CA ILE A 44 21.11 -1.83 -7.80
C ILE A 44 21.28 -0.40 -7.31
N ARG A 45 22.35 -0.12 -6.55
CA ARG A 45 22.65 1.24 -6.07
C ARG A 45 22.79 2.21 -7.23
N LYS A 46 23.57 1.85 -8.26
CA LYS A 46 23.76 2.70 -9.46
C LYS A 46 22.44 2.96 -10.17
N ALA A 47 21.60 1.94 -10.32
CA ALA A 47 20.29 2.05 -10.96
C ALA A 47 19.35 2.99 -10.19
N ILE A 48 19.27 2.87 -8.86
CA ILE A 48 18.46 3.74 -8.00
C ILE A 48 18.93 5.21 -8.09
N PHE A 49 20.23 5.47 -8.03
CA PHE A 49 20.73 6.85 -8.17
C PHE A 49 20.57 7.40 -9.59
N LYS A 50 20.68 6.56 -10.62
CA LYS A 50 20.36 6.97 -12.00
C LYS A 50 18.90 7.37 -12.11
N TRP A 51 17.98 6.51 -11.67
CA TRP A 51 16.55 6.82 -11.60
C TRP A 51 16.27 8.13 -10.85
N GLY A 52 16.94 8.34 -9.70
CA GLY A 52 16.77 9.54 -8.91
C GLY A 52 17.21 10.81 -9.65
N ARG A 53 18.30 10.76 -10.42
CA ARG A 53 18.72 11.88 -11.27
C ARG A 53 17.77 12.11 -12.44
N ASP A 54 17.40 11.05 -13.15
CA ASP A 54 16.55 11.12 -14.35
C ASP A 54 15.17 11.71 -14.02
N ASN A 55 14.70 11.55 -12.78
CA ASN A 55 13.39 12.00 -12.33
C ASN A 55 13.41 13.18 -11.33
N ASP A 56 14.57 13.82 -11.13
CA ASP A 56 14.73 14.94 -10.18
C ASP A 56 14.21 14.59 -8.77
N VAL A 57 14.61 13.42 -8.27
CA VAL A 57 14.30 12.91 -6.93
C VAL A 57 15.53 12.99 -6.05
N PHE A 58 15.43 13.76 -4.97
CA PHE A 58 16.48 13.80 -3.96
C PHE A 58 16.34 12.64 -2.97
N ILE A 59 17.29 11.71 -3.01
CA ILE A 59 17.30 10.53 -2.14
C ILE A 59 17.98 10.86 -0.82
N LEU A 60 17.17 11.17 0.19
CA LEU A 60 17.62 11.49 1.55
C LEU A 60 18.11 10.28 2.35
N HIS A 61 17.65 9.08 2.01
CA HIS A 61 17.91 7.87 2.78
C HIS A 61 19.22 7.19 2.37
N ASN A 62 19.82 6.45 3.31
CA ASN A 62 20.95 5.59 2.98
C ASN A 62 20.51 4.40 2.11
N VAL A 63 20.75 4.52 0.80
CA VAL A 63 20.41 3.48 -0.18
C VAL A 63 21.09 2.14 0.13
N ASN A 64 22.27 2.12 0.76
CA ASN A 64 22.93 0.85 1.11
C ASN A 64 22.13 0.07 2.15
N ASP A 65 21.61 0.76 3.16
CA ASP A 65 20.81 0.13 4.21
C ASP A 65 19.48 -0.37 3.65
N ILE A 66 18.87 0.41 2.74
CA ILE A 66 17.66 0.01 2.03
C ILE A 66 17.90 -1.26 1.20
N ILE A 67 18.99 -1.31 0.44
CA ILE A 67 19.33 -2.48 -0.39
C ILE A 67 19.58 -3.70 0.50
N ARG A 68 20.34 -3.56 1.58
CA ARG A 68 20.58 -4.67 2.52
C ARG A 68 19.27 -5.18 3.09
N MET A 69 18.40 -4.29 3.55
CA MET A 69 17.09 -4.64 4.11
C MET A 69 16.19 -5.33 3.07
N ALA A 70 16.12 -4.79 1.84
CA ALA A 70 15.35 -5.36 0.72
C ALA A 70 15.81 -6.76 0.32
N ILE A 71 17.12 -7.02 0.38
CA ILE A 71 17.69 -8.34 0.06
C ILE A 71 17.49 -9.31 1.22
N SER A 72 17.63 -8.86 2.47
CA SER A 72 17.55 -9.71 3.66
C SER A 72 16.13 -10.10 4.06
N ASP A 73 15.11 -9.34 3.65
CA ASP A 73 13.74 -9.60 4.10
C ASP A 73 13.14 -10.92 3.59
N GLY A 74 13.65 -11.45 2.47
CA GLY A 74 13.22 -12.73 1.88
C GLY A 74 11.76 -12.76 1.37
N VAL A 75 11.03 -11.65 1.45
CA VAL A 75 9.66 -11.51 1.00
C VAL A 75 9.66 -11.14 -0.49
N GLU A 76 8.88 -11.80 -1.32
CA GLU A 76 8.74 -11.39 -2.72
C GLU A 76 7.85 -10.15 -2.86
N LEU A 77 8.05 -9.37 -3.93
CA LEU A 77 7.13 -8.29 -4.29
C LEU A 77 5.74 -8.87 -4.56
N CYS A 78 4.70 -8.26 -3.99
CA CYS A 78 3.34 -8.74 -4.21
C CYS A 78 2.92 -8.53 -5.68
N LYS A 79 2.55 -9.63 -6.35
CA LYS A 79 2.11 -9.67 -7.74
C LYS A 79 0.79 -10.42 -7.92
N LYS A 80 0.09 -10.69 -6.82
CA LYS A 80 -1.12 -11.52 -6.82
C LYS A 80 -2.28 -10.73 -7.42
N ASP A 81 -3.11 -11.43 -8.19
CA ASP A 81 -4.40 -10.92 -8.60
C ASP A 81 -5.34 -10.91 -7.39
N ILE A 82 -5.96 -9.76 -7.13
CA ILE A 82 -6.88 -9.58 -6.01
C ILE A 82 -8.30 -9.44 -6.54
N TYR A 83 -9.20 -10.22 -5.95
CA TYR A 83 -10.59 -10.35 -6.34
C TYR A 83 -11.54 -9.92 -5.21
N VAL A 84 -12.71 -9.43 -5.63
CA VAL A 84 -13.82 -9.05 -4.78
C VAL A 84 -15.05 -9.85 -5.22
N ASN A 85 -15.71 -10.49 -4.27
CA ASN A 85 -16.93 -11.28 -4.47
C ASN A 85 -18.18 -10.56 -3.92
N GLU A 86 -19.36 -11.12 -4.19
CA GLU A 86 -20.64 -10.54 -3.74
C GLU A 86 -20.79 -10.46 -2.22
N LYS A 87 -20.17 -11.37 -1.45
CA LYS A 87 -20.22 -11.29 0.03
C LYS A 87 -19.43 -10.08 0.53
N ASP A 88 -18.26 -9.83 -0.06
CA ASP A 88 -17.46 -8.64 0.24
C ASP A 88 -18.26 -7.35 -0.01
N ILE A 89 -18.94 -7.30 -1.17
CA ILE A 89 -19.74 -6.14 -1.59
C ILE A 89 -20.92 -5.93 -0.65
N LYS A 90 -21.60 -7.03 -0.28
CA LYS A 90 -22.71 -7.01 0.67
C LYS A 90 -22.27 -6.51 2.04
N GLU A 91 -21.17 -7.02 2.60
CA GLU A 91 -20.63 -6.54 3.88
C GLU A 91 -20.33 -5.04 3.87
N ILE A 92 -19.76 -4.52 2.77
CA ILE A 92 -19.50 -3.08 2.63
C ILE A 92 -20.80 -2.28 2.55
N ASN A 93 -21.80 -2.75 1.81
CA ASN A 93 -23.09 -2.08 1.66
C ASN A 93 -23.94 -2.10 2.93
N ASP A 94 -23.89 -3.19 3.70
CA ASP A 94 -24.67 -3.36 4.93
C ASP A 94 -24.15 -2.45 6.06
N ARG A 95 -22.85 -2.10 6.06
CA ARG A 95 -22.22 -1.30 7.11
C ARG A 95 -22.06 0.18 6.78
N PHE A 96 -21.89 0.53 5.50
CA PHE A 96 -21.49 1.89 5.11
C PHE A 96 -22.41 2.48 4.06
N SER A 97 -22.87 3.70 4.29
CA SER A 97 -23.80 4.39 3.38
C SER A 97 -23.11 5.40 2.47
N THR A 98 -22.00 6.01 2.90
CA THR A 98 -21.34 7.06 2.12
C THR A 98 -20.37 6.49 1.09
N LYS A 99 -20.23 7.18 -0.05
CA LYS A 99 -19.27 6.79 -1.10
C LYS A 99 -17.84 6.71 -0.58
N ASN A 100 -17.43 7.65 0.27
CA ASN A 100 -16.06 7.68 0.81
C ASN A 100 -15.79 6.53 1.77
N SER A 101 -16.76 6.19 2.63
CA SER A 101 -16.64 5.08 3.58
C SER A 101 -16.61 3.74 2.85
N LYS A 102 -17.48 3.54 1.86
CA LYS A 102 -17.45 2.35 0.98
C LYS A 102 -16.13 2.24 0.20
N LEU A 103 -15.62 3.34 -0.33
CA LEU A 103 -14.33 3.36 -1.03
C LEU A 103 -13.18 3.00 -0.10
N CYS A 104 -13.17 3.54 1.13
CA CYS A 104 -12.18 3.19 2.15
C CYS A 104 -12.28 1.71 2.53
N ALA A 105 -13.48 1.19 2.77
CA ALA A 105 -13.72 -0.22 3.10
C ALA A 105 -13.21 -1.15 1.99
N LEU A 106 -13.56 -0.86 0.73
CA LEU A 106 -13.05 -1.60 -0.43
C LEU A 106 -11.52 -1.58 -0.48
N ALA A 107 -10.92 -0.40 -0.33
CA ALA A 107 -9.46 -0.24 -0.36
C ALA A 107 -8.75 -1.00 0.77
N VAL A 108 -9.33 -1.01 1.97
CA VAL A 108 -8.84 -1.74 3.14
C VAL A 108 -8.92 -3.25 2.90
N LEU A 109 -10.09 -3.74 2.45
CA LEU A 109 -10.30 -5.15 2.11
C LEU A 109 -9.26 -5.63 1.11
N LEU A 110 -9.09 -4.89 0.02
CA LEU A 110 -8.12 -5.18 -1.03
C LEU A 110 -6.67 -5.24 -0.49
N PHE A 111 -6.31 -4.35 0.44
CA PHE A 111 -5.00 -4.38 1.11
C PHE A 111 -4.83 -5.63 1.97
N ALA A 112 -5.86 -5.98 2.75
CA ALA A 112 -5.84 -7.17 3.59
C ALA A 112 -5.70 -8.45 2.74
N LYS A 113 -6.47 -8.59 1.67
CA LYS A 113 -6.36 -9.73 0.72
C LYS A 113 -4.95 -9.90 0.14
N ALA A 114 -4.23 -8.79 -0.02
CA ALA A 114 -2.89 -8.80 -0.57
C ALA A 114 -1.79 -9.03 0.47
N HIS A 115 -1.94 -8.47 1.67
CA HIS A 115 -0.83 -8.25 2.61
C HIS A 115 -1.11 -8.68 4.05
N ALA A 116 -2.32 -9.15 4.37
CA ALA A 116 -2.61 -9.63 5.72
C ALA A 116 -1.79 -10.90 6.03
N ASP A 117 -1.30 -10.97 7.27
CA ASP A 117 -0.69 -12.19 7.80
C ASP A 117 -1.76 -13.22 8.19
N GLY A 118 -1.33 -14.35 8.78
CA GLY A 118 -2.23 -15.43 9.19
C GLY A 118 -3.26 -15.03 10.25
N ASP A 119 -3.05 -13.91 10.95
CA ASP A 119 -3.97 -13.36 11.96
C ASP A 119 -4.86 -12.25 11.39
N GLY A 120 -4.84 -12.05 10.07
CA GLY A 120 -5.60 -10.99 9.40
C GLY A 120 -5.03 -9.59 9.64
N ILE A 121 -3.79 -9.47 10.13
CA ILE A 121 -3.17 -8.19 10.46
C ILE A 121 -2.39 -7.68 9.25
N PHE A 122 -2.61 -6.42 8.90
CA PHE A 122 -1.93 -5.74 7.81
C PHE A 122 -1.51 -4.33 8.26
N THR A 123 -0.55 -3.76 7.54
CA THR A 123 0.05 -2.46 7.90
C THR A 123 0.15 -1.58 6.68
N PHE A 124 -0.24 -0.31 6.82
CA PHE A 124 -0.02 0.68 5.78
C PHE A 124 0.29 2.06 6.36
N SER A 125 0.87 2.91 5.51
CA SER A 125 1.05 4.34 5.76
C SER A 125 -0.26 5.04 5.41
N GLN A 126 -0.88 5.73 6.38
CA GLN A 126 -2.13 6.44 6.13
C GLN A 126 -1.97 7.49 5.01
N ASN A 127 -0.79 8.11 4.91
CA ASN A 127 -0.46 9.05 3.83
C ASN A 127 -0.54 8.37 2.47
N ASP A 128 0.09 7.20 2.33
CA ASP A 128 0.12 6.47 1.05
C ASP A 128 -1.26 5.96 0.69
N PHE A 129 -2.00 5.45 1.68
CA PHE A 129 -3.38 4.99 1.53
C PHE A 129 -4.31 6.11 1.07
N SER A 130 -4.33 7.26 1.76
CA SER A 130 -5.15 8.43 1.39
C SER A 130 -4.92 8.84 -0.06
N LYS A 131 -3.66 8.86 -0.49
CA LYS A 131 -3.30 9.28 -1.84
C LYS A 131 -3.63 8.21 -2.89
N TRP A 132 -3.54 6.92 -2.54
CA TRP A 132 -3.94 5.83 -3.42
C TRP A 132 -5.45 5.87 -3.73
N ILE A 133 -6.28 6.04 -2.70
CA ILE A 133 -7.74 6.21 -2.87
C ILE A 133 -8.13 7.62 -3.34
N ARG A 134 -7.17 8.54 -3.46
CA ARG A 134 -7.33 9.97 -3.79
C ARG A 134 -8.33 10.70 -2.88
N LEU A 135 -8.27 10.44 -1.58
CA LEU A 135 -9.00 11.19 -0.56
C LEU A 135 -8.05 12.10 0.22
N GLN A 136 -8.58 13.20 0.74
CA GLN A 136 -7.86 14.05 1.68
C GLN A 136 -7.56 13.27 2.96
N GLN A 137 -6.44 13.58 3.62
CA GLN A 137 -6.05 12.85 4.84
C GLN A 137 -7.10 12.95 5.94
N SER A 138 -7.71 14.13 6.13
CA SER A 138 -8.78 14.32 7.11
C SER A 138 -9.95 13.38 6.87
N HIS A 139 -10.45 13.30 5.63
CA HIS A 139 -11.54 12.39 5.27
C HIS A 139 -11.13 10.93 5.42
N THR A 140 -9.88 10.60 5.10
CA THR A 140 -9.36 9.24 5.25
C THR A 140 -9.32 8.82 6.72
N SER A 141 -8.89 9.72 7.63
CA SER A 141 -8.95 9.46 9.08
C SER A 141 -10.37 9.17 9.53
N THR A 142 -11.33 10.03 9.16
CA THR A 142 -12.74 9.86 9.53
C THR A 142 -13.32 8.54 9.01
N CYS A 143 -12.99 8.15 7.77
CA CYS A 143 -13.46 6.87 7.24
C CYS A 143 -12.84 5.69 8.00
N LEU A 144 -11.55 5.74 8.35
CA LEU A 144 -10.91 4.66 9.11
C LEU A 144 -11.48 4.55 10.53
N GLU A 145 -11.81 5.67 11.17
CA GLU A 145 -12.52 5.69 12.45
C GLU A 145 -13.92 5.10 12.33
N GLU A 146 -14.65 5.43 11.26
CA GLU A 146 -15.97 4.84 10.99
C GLU A 146 -15.88 3.32 10.77
N LEU A 147 -14.90 2.85 10.00
CA LEU A 147 -14.64 1.41 9.80
C LEU A 147 -14.34 0.68 11.12
N GLU A 148 -13.68 1.34 12.07
CA GLU A 148 -13.42 0.80 13.42
C GLU A 148 -14.72 0.77 14.25
N VAL A 149 -15.51 1.84 14.23
CA VAL A 149 -16.80 1.93 14.96
C VAL A 149 -17.82 0.89 14.49
N PHE A 150 -17.83 0.57 13.21
CA PHE A 150 -18.75 -0.43 12.64
C PHE A 150 -18.14 -1.83 12.52
N ASP A 151 -17.16 -2.16 13.37
CA ASP A 151 -16.55 -3.48 13.49
C ASP A 151 -16.10 -4.09 12.15
N TYR A 152 -15.60 -3.25 11.24
CA TYR A 152 -15.03 -3.71 9.97
C TYR A 152 -13.52 -3.94 10.11
N ILE A 153 -12.85 -3.09 10.88
CA ILE A 153 -11.44 -3.24 11.26
C ILE A 153 -11.24 -3.05 12.75
N ASP A 154 -10.17 -3.64 13.28
CA ASP A 154 -9.68 -3.39 14.63
C ASP A 154 -8.27 -2.79 14.56
N LYS A 155 -8.02 -1.71 15.30
CA LYS A 155 -6.75 -1.01 15.28
C LYS A 155 -5.80 -1.61 16.30
N ILE A 156 -4.68 -2.15 15.82
CA ILE A 156 -3.71 -2.82 16.69
C ILE A 156 -2.73 -1.79 17.27
N TYR A 157 -2.87 -1.52 18.56
CA TYR A 157 -1.94 -0.68 19.32
C TYR A 157 -0.70 -1.51 19.71
N SER A 158 0.38 -1.39 18.94
CA SER A 158 1.67 -1.99 19.31
C SER A 158 2.51 -0.96 20.09
N SER A 159 3.01 -1.33 21.27
CA SER A 159 3.86 -0.51 22.14
C SER A 159 5.30 -0.31 21.63
N GLY A 160 5.58 -0.62 20.35
CA GLY A 160 6.95 -0.69 19.83
C GLY A 160 7.11 -0.38 18.34
N ASP A 161 6.12 0.21 17.66
CA ASP A 161 6.25 0.61 16.25
C ASP A 161 7.19 1.84 16.13
N GLN A 162 8.49 1.60 16.37
CA GLN A 162 9.53 2.58 16.13
C GLN A 162 9.71 2.74 14.61
N THR A 163 9.16 3.83 14.10
CA THR A 163 9.62 4.46 12.86
C THR A 163 11.14 4.56 12.90
N PHE A 164 11.85 3.98 11.94
CA PHE A 164 13.28 4.26 11.78
C PHE A 164 13.45 5.72 11.34
N VAL A 165 14.14 6.49 12.18
CA VAL A 165 14.34 7.92 12.01
C VAL A 165 15.82 8.19 11.73
N TRP A 166 16.10 9.03 10.74
CA TRP A 166 17.32 9.83 10.72
C TRP A 166 16.94 11.26 11.16
N ASN A 167 17.52 11.72 12.28
CA ASN A 167 17.33 13.06 12.91
C ASN A 167 16.04 13.35 13.72
N GLY A 168 15.52 12.42 14.50
CA GLY A 168 14.42 12.68 15.46
C GLY A 168 13.05 13.12 14.88
N ARG A 169 12.88 13.22 13.55
CA ARG A 169 11.58 13.49 12.90
C ARG A 169 10.89 12.20 12.47
N ILE A 170 9.66 11.98 12.96
CA ILE A 170 8.81 10.84 12.61
C ILE A 170 8.52 10.85 11.10
N VAL A 171 9.07 9.88 10.37
CA VAL A 171 8.82 9.69 8.93
C VAL A 171 7.63 8.75 8.75
N GLY A 172 6.43 9.25 9.07
CA GLY A 172 5.16 8.57 8.80
C GLY A 172 4.74 7.53 9.84
N LYS A 173 3.55 7.72 10.43
CA LYS A 173 2.91 6.74 11.31
C LYS A 173 2.43 5.57 10.45
N ARG A 174 3.09 4.42 10.53
CA ARG A 174 2.52 3.16 10.05
C ARG A 174 1.43 2.76 11.03
N ILE A 175 0.25 2.43 10.53
CA ILE A 175 -0.87 2.00 11.35
C ILE A 175 -1.13 0.53 11.02
N ARG A 176 -1.30 -0.26 12.07
CA ARG A 176 -1.60 -1.69 11.99
C ARG A 176 -3.08 -1.88 12.25
N TYR A 177 -3.73 -2.63 11.37
CA TYR A 177 -5.15 -2.99 11.48
C TYR A 177 -5.31 -4.50 11.33
N ARG A 178 -6.35 -5.05 11.94
CA ARG A 178 -6.88 -6.38 11.68
C ARG A 178 -8.20 -6.23 10.95
N LEU A 179 -8.43 -7.01 9.90
CA LEU A 179 -9.73 -7.05 9.23
C LEU A 179 -10.64 -8.01 10.00
N LEU A 180 -11.87 -7.58 10.30
CA LEU A 180 -12.82 -8.35 11.11
C LEU A 180 -13.85 -9.12 10.28
N VAL A 181 -13.88 -8.89 8.97
CA VAL A 181 -14.73 -9.61 8.01
C VAL A 181 -13.92 -10.63 7.23
N ASP A 182 -14.60 -11.64 6.66
CA ASP A 182 -13.97 -12.61 5.76
C ASP A 182 -13.33 -11.90 4.55
N TYR A 183 -12.15 -12.35 4.15
CA TYR A 183 -11.37 -11.74 3.07
C TYR A 183 -10.75 -12.77 2.12
N GLU A 184 -11.47 -13.86 1.85
CA GLU A 184 -11.03 -14.85 0.88
C GLU A 184 -10.77 -14.20 -0.49
N ASN A 185 -9.61 -14.47 -1.10
CA ASN A 185 -9.24 -13.88 -2.38
C ASN A 185 -9.90 -14.62 -3.57
N VAL A 186 -11.23 -14.51 -3.64
CA VAL A 186 -12.10 -15.09 -4.67
C VAL A 186 -13.11 -14.05 -5.12
N GLY A 187 -13.61 -14.17 -6.35
CA GLY A 187 -14.67 -13.30 -6.86
C GLY A 187 -14.55 -13.00 -8.35
N ASN A 188 -15.52 -12.24 -8.86
CA ASN A 188 -15.63 -11.89 -10.28
C ASN A 188 -15.03 -10.51 -10.58
N TYR A 189 -14.91 -9.64 -9.59
CA TYR A 189 -14.35 -8.30 -9.77
C TYR A 189 -12.87 -8.30 -9.41
N LYS A 190 -12.02 -8.00 -10.38
CA LYS A 190 -10.56 -7.95 -10.19
C LYS A 190 -10.09 -6.50 -10.14
N ILE A 191 -9.16 -6.19 -9.23
CA ILE A 191 -8.44 -4.91 -9.32
C ILE A 191 -7.41 -4.95 -10.46
N GLU A 192 -7.47 -3.95 -11.33
CA GLU A 192 -6.50 -3.77 -12.41
C GLU A 192 -5.66 -2.53 -12.18
N ASN A 193 -4.36 -2.59 -12.50
CA ASN A 193 -3.44 -1.45 -12.44
C ASN A 193 -3.39 -0.69 -11.10
N ASN A 194 -3.72 -1.36 -9.99
CA ASN A 194 -3.92 -0.74 -8.68
C ASN A 194 -5.01 0.37 -8.68
N ASP A 195 -5.92 0.43 -9.65
CA ASP A 195 -6.98 1.45 -9.69
C ASP A 195 -8.21 1.03 -8.88
N VAL A 196 -8.19 1.40 -7.61
CA VAL A 196 -9.31 1.15 -6.68
C VAL A 196 -10.55 1.96 -7.03
N ARG A 197 -10.42 3.10 -7.71
CA ARG A 197 -11.57 3.95 -8.06
C ARG A 197 -12.32 3.39 -9.24
N GLU A 198 -11.61 2.92 -10.26
CA GLU A 198 -12.23 2.23 -11.39
C GLU A 198 -12.99 0.99 -10.91
N LEU A 199 -12.36 0.21 -10.01
CA LEU A 199 -13.04 -0.94 -9.40
C LEU A 199 -14.27 -0.52 -8.58
N PHE A 200 -14.15 0.55 -7.79
CA PHE A 200 -15.26 1.08 -7.00
C PHE A 200 -16.45 1.46 -7.88
N GLN A 201 -16.21 2.15 -8.99
CA GLN A 201 -17.25 2.52 -9.94
C GLN A 201 -17.94 1.29 -10.53
N LYS A 202 -17.15 0.27 -10.92
CA LYS A 202 -17.68 -0.99 -11.45
C LYS A 202 -18.59 -1.73 -10.47
N ILE A 203 -18.28 -1.67 -9.18
CA ILE A 203 -18.99 -2.42 -8.13
C ILE A 203 -20.19 -1.65 -7.57
N PHE A 204 -20.05 -0.34 -7.32
CA PHE A 204 -20.99 0.43 -6.50
C PHE A 204 -21.72 1.55 -7.25
N GLU A 205 -21.31 1.90 -8.47
CA GLU A 205 -21.92 3.00 -9.25
C GLU A 205 -22.63 2.52 -10.53
N HIS A 206 -22.71 1.20 -10.74
CA HIS A 206 -23.55 0.58 -11.78
C HIS A 206 -24.87 0.09 -11.21
N GLU A 207 -25.74 1.04 -10.81
CA GLU A 207 -27.20 0.89 -10.74
C GLU A 207 -27.87 2.18 -11.22
#